data_AF-A0A800AST5-F1
#
_entry.id   AF-A0A800AST5-F1
#
_cell.length_a   1.000
_cell.length_b   1.000
_cell.length_c   1.000
_cell.angle_alpha   90.00
_cell.angle_beta   90.00
_cell.angle_gamma   90.00
#
_symmetry.space_group_name_H-M   'P 1'
#
loop_
_entity.id
_entity.type
_entity.pdbx_description
1 polymer ?
#
loop_
_entity_poly.entity_id
_entity_poly.type
_entity_poly.pdbx_seq_one_letter_code
_entity_poly.pdbx_strand_id
1 'polypeptide(L)'
;MMTKITSQIKFIGGTLSLVIVAIVASVIYINQKSKNDSIVVNIAGKQRMLTQKISKEVFRLKTAKDIDLSELNEALALFDKNLKSLIKGDKKKGIFSPPTQEIKEQLQKVEELWIQFKKRVKKFKELILKIEVKKSFVITKNEQLLKISDRVVKEMVNLNIDPNFVDIAGRQRMLSQRMIYFLLLYLNDPEPKYYKEFYETLNLYDSTLKKFITIEKNSLKNILKENNKFWQDYSAYLKDLIELQKELNSIVNYIYQFNNVLLNGMDQAVSMYAIYSQKQRTLLENIENTLAFIAFLIIFYSYFLIRNIQKHFEKFLEKSKTFIVFDKEHKVCENGDEFTIASKRLESFIQEVDRMIIDAQKAIKTSEYLAKELSDVSEIFEKNVKEKGKIEKYLNRSEDIAIQSLEDLEKSAKLLQKLHENLSNILKETKK
;
A
#
# COMPACT_ATOMS: atom_id res chain seq x y z
N MET A 1 49.59 -6.93 1.77
CA MET A 1 49.39 -7.19 0.33
C MET A 1 48.42 -6.14 -0.19
N MET A 2 48.88 -5.08 -0.87
CA MET A 2 47.97 -4.08 -1.43
C MET A 2 47.17 -4.74 -2.56
N THR A 3 45.85 -4.86 -2.40
CA THR A 3 44.96 -5.29 -3.47
C THR A 3 45.02 -4.28 -4.62
N LYS A 4 45.06 -4.75 -5.87
CA LYS A 4 45.05 -3.93 -7.08
C LYS A 4 44.01 -2.79 -6.99
N ILE A 5 44.37 -1.58 -7.41
CA ILE A 5 43.50 -0.38 -7.34
C ILE A 5 42.19 -0.66 -8.09
N THR A 6 42.32 -1.29 -9.25
CA THR A 6 41.19 -1.73 -10.07
C THR A 6 40.22 -2.66 -9.31
N SER A 7 40.74 -3.53 -8.43
CA SER A 7 39.93 -4.45 -7.63
C SER A 7 39.14 -3.70 -6.55
N GLN A 8 39.75 -2.69 -5.93
CA GLN A 8 39.10 -1.87 -4.90
C GLN A 8 37.96 -1.02 -5.49
N ILE A 9 38.17 -0.40 -6.66
CA ILE A 9 37.15 0.37 -7.38
C ILE A 9 35.97 -0.52 -7.76
N LYS A 10 36.23 -1.70 -8.35
CA LYS A 10 35.18 -2.65 -8.76
C LYS A 10 34.36 -3.13 -7.56
N PHE A 11 35.02 -3.41 -6.43
CA PHE A 11 34.36 -3.84 -5.21
C PHE A 11 33.44 -2.75 -4.62
N ILE A 12 33.92 -1.51 -4.51
CA ILE A 12 33.11 -0.38 -4.00
C ILE A 12 31.94 -0.08 -4.93
N GLY A 13 32.19 0.00 -6.24
CA GLY A 13 31.14 0.26 -7.23
C GLY A 13 30.06 -0.82 -7.24
N GLY A 14 30.46 -2.09 -7.16
CA GLY A 14 29.53 -3.22 -7.09
C GLY A 14 28.72 -3.24 -5.79
N THR A 15 29.36 -3.03 -4.64
CA THR A 15 28.68 -2.99 -3.33
C THR A 15 27.72 -1.81 -3.23
N LEU A 16 28.12 -0.61 -3.65
CA LEU A 16 27.25 0.56 -3.69
C LEU A 16 26.03 0.34 -4.59
N SER A 17 26.25 -0.22 -5.79
CA SER A 17 25.15 -0.50 -6.73
C SER A 17 24.14 -1.50 -6.14
N LEU A 18 24.63 -2.54 -5.47
CA LEU A 18 23.79 -3.52 -4.79
C LEU A 18 22.95 -2.89 -3.67
N VAL A 19 23.55 -2.01 -2.86
CA VAL A 19 22.83 -1.28 -1.79
C VAL A 19 21.75 -0.38 -2.39
N ILE A 20 22.04 0.34 -3.47
CA ILE A 20 21.05 1.19 -4.15
C ILE A 20 19.88 0.36 -4.69
N VAL A 21 20.16 -0.78 -5.34
CA VAL A 21 19.12 -1.69 -5.83
C VAL A 21 18.26 -2.22 -4.67
N ALA A 22 18.87 -2.57 -3.54
CA ALA A 22 18.14 -3.02 -2.35
C ALA A 22 17.23 -1.92 -1.77
N ILE A 23 17.69 -0.67 -1.72
CA ILE A 23 16.88 0.49 -1.30
C ILE A 23 15.67 0.65 -2.23
N VAL A 24 15.90 0.70 -3.55
CA VAL A 24 14.83 0.88 -4.54
C VAL A 24 13.81 -0.26 -4.46
N ALA A 25 14.26 -1.51 -4.34
CA ALA A 25 13.39 -2.67 -4.17
C ALA A 25 12.56 -2.58 -2.88
N SER A 26 13.17 -2.14 -1.77
CA SER A 26 12.48 -1.92 -0.49
C SER A 26 11.39 -0.85 -0.63
N VAL A 27 11.68 0.29 -1.27
CA VAL A 27 10.72 1.37 -1.49
C VAL A 27 9.52 0.89 -2.32
N ILE A 28 9.77 0.13 -3.39
CA ILE A 28 8.70 -0.46 -4.21
C ILE A 28 7.84 -1.41 -3.36
N TYR A 29 8.48 -2.25 -2.54
CA TYR A 29 7.80 -3.19 -1.65
C TYR A 29 6.93 -2.47 -0.59
N ILE A 30 7.47 -1.45 0.09
CA ILE A 30 6.75 -0.62 1.08
C ILE A 30 5.51 0.01 0.43
N ASN A 31 5.66 0.60 -0.74
CA ASN A 31 4.55 1.27 -1.44
C ASN A 31 3.42 0.28 -1.80
N GLN A 32 3.78 -0.89 -2.34
CA GLN A 32 2.81 -1.91 -2.69
C GLN A 32 2.10 -2.47 -1.44
N LYS A 33 2.85 -2.71 -0.36
CA LYS A 33 2.31 -3.18 0.92
C LYS A 33 1.38 -2.13 1.55
N SER A 34 1.79 -0.88 1.57
CA SER A 34 1.02 0.25 2.11
C SER A 34 -0.33 0.43 1.42
N LYS A 35 -0.36 0.29 0.07
CA LYS A 35 -1.60 0.32 -0.70
C LYS A 35 -2.58 -0.78 -0.25
N ASN A 36 -2.10 -2.00 -0.08
CA ASN A 36 -2.92 -3.13 0.34
C ASN A 36 -3.47 -2.95 1.75
N ASP A 37 -2.61 -2.56 2.70
CA ASP A 37 -3.04 -2.31 4.08
C ASP A 37 -4.07 -1.17 4.15
N SER A 38 -3.90 -0.11 3.33
CA SER A 38 -4.84 1.00 3.25
C SER A 38 -6.23 0.57 2.76
N ILE A 39 -6.30 -0.35 1.80
CA ILE A 39 -7.58 -0.93 1.34
C ILE A 39 -8.28 -1.65 2.49
N VAL A 40 -7.55 -2.48 3.24
CA VAL A 40 -8.10 -3.25 4.36
C VAL A 40 -8.59 -2.31 5.47
N VAL A 41 -7.77 -1.32 5.86
CA VAL A 41 -8.15 -0.30 6.87
C VAL A 41 -9.36 0.50 6.42
N ASN A 42 -9.47 0.87 5.14
CA ASN A 42 -10.63 1.61 4.63
C ASN A 42 -11.91 0.75 4.66
N ILE A 43 -11.83 -0.53 4.28
CA ILE A 43 -12.98 -1.44 4.33
C ILE A 43 -13.42 -1.68 5.78
N ALA A 44 -12.46 -1.86 6.69
CA ALA A 44 -12.73 -1.94 8.11
C ALA A 44 -13.37 -0.64 8.63
N GLY A 45 -12.83 0.52 8.21
CA GLY A 45 -13.41 1.83 8.50
C GLY A 45 -14.85 1.97 8.03
N LYS A 46 -15.14 1.48 6.81
CA LYS A 46 -16.49 1.48 6.22
C LYS A 46 -17.48 0.63 7.02
N GLN A 47 -17.03 -0.43 7.69
CA GLN A 47 -17.92 -1.22 8.57
C GLN A 47 -18.50 -0.36 9.70
N ARG A 48 -17.71 0.53 10.31
CA ARG A 48 -18.17 1.46 11.35
C ARG A 48 -19.32 2.32 10.86
N MET A 49 -19.12 2.97 9.71
CA MET A 49 -20.14 3.77 9.05
C MET A 49 -21.41 2.94 8.76
N LEU A 50 -21.25 1.69 8.32
CA LEU A 50 -22.39 0.82 8.00
C LEU A 50 -23.20 0.45 9.25
N THR A 51 -22.59 0.22 10.42
CA THR A 51 -23.34 0.02 11.68
C THR A 51 -24.28 1.20 11.95
N GLN A 52 -23.75 2.42 11.83
CA GLN A 52 -24.49 3.65 12.03
C GLN A 52 -25.57 3.84 10.96
N LYS A 53 -25.25 3.56 9.69
CA LYS A 53 -26.23 3.62 8.59
C LYS A 53 -27.40 2.68 8.84
N ILE A 54 -27.14 1.43 9.23
CA ILE A 54 -28.20 0.44 9.52
C ILE A 54 -29.11 0.93 10.65
N SER A 55 -28.52 1.41 11.75
CA SER A 55 -29.29 1.94 12.88
C SER A 55 -30.12 3.16 12.48
N LYS A 56 -29.53 4.10 11.74
CA LYS A 56 -30.23 5.27 11.19
C LYS A 56 -31.43 4.86 10.33
N GLU A 57 -31.25 3.89 9.44
CA GLU A 57 -32.34 3.41 8.58
C GLU A 57 -33.46 2.75 9.39
N VAL A 58 -33.14 2.00 10.45
CA VAL A 58 -34.14 1.45 11.38
C VAL A 58 -34.98 2.57 12.01
N PHE A 59 -34.33 3.64 12.48
CA PHE A 59 -35.05 4.80 13.03
C PHE A 59 -35.89 5.53 12.00
N ARG A 60 -35.35 5.78 10.80
CA ARG A 60 -36.07 6.42 9.70
C ARG A 60 -37.33 5.65 9.35
N LEU A 61 -37.23 4.32 9.22
CA LEU A 61 -38.32 3.42 8.87
C LEU A 61 -39.43 3.37 9.92
N LYS A 62 -39.09 3.52 11.20
CA LYS A 62 -40.08 3.57 12.29
C LYS A 62 -41.06 4.74 12.12
N THR A 63 -40.60 5.87 11.58
CA THR A 63 -41.40 7.09 11.41
C THR A 63 -41.84 7.34 9.97
N ALA A 64 -41.48 6.47 9.04
CA ALA A 64 -41.80 6.63 7.63
C ALA A 64 -43.28 6.36 7.36
N LYS A 65 -43.84 7.07 6.37
CA LYS A 65 -45.19 6.78 5.86
C LYS A 65 -45.19 5.53 4.98
N ASP A 66 -44.15 5.39 4.14
CA ASP A 66 -43.96 4.25 3.26
C ASP A 66 -42.71 3.46 3.67
N ILE A 67 -42.87 2.14 3.78
CA ILE A 67 -41.82 1.24 4.24
C ILE A 67 -41.00 0.75 3.05
N ASP A 68 -39.97 1.52 2.67
CA ASP A 68 -38.95 1.08 1.71
C ASP A 68 -37.69 0.54 2.43
N LEU A 69 -37.47 -0.76 2.31
CA LEU A 69 -36.36 -1.49 2.95
C LEU A 69 -35.09 -1.56 2.08
N SER A 70 -35.09 -0.96 0.89
CA SER A 70 -33.99 -1.03 -0.09
C SER A 70 -32.63 -0.66 0.51
N GLU A 71 -32.50 0.56 1.06
CA GLU A 71 -31.27 1.08 1.65
C GLU A 71 -30.78 0.26 2.86
N LEU A 72 -31.72 -0.19 3.71
CA LEU A 72 -31.41 -1.03 4.85
C LEU A 72 -30.84 -2.38 4.40
N ASN A 73 -31.44 -2.99 3.38
CA ASN A 73 -30.99 -4.27 2.83
C ASN A 73 -29.62 -4.16 2.17
N GLU A 74 -29.38 -3.09 1.43
CA GLU A 74 -28.08 -2.82 0.80
C GLU A 74 -26.99 -2.67 1.87
N ALA A 75 -27.25 -1.89 2.93
CA ALA A 75 -26.29 -1.70 4.02
C ALA A 75 -25.98 -3.01 4.77
N LEU A 76 -27.02 -3.82 5.07
CA LEU A 76 -26.87 -5.15 5.68
C LEU A 76 -26.04 -6.09 4.80
N ALA A 77 -26.31 -6.14 3.50
CA ALA A 77 -25.60 -7.01 2.55
C ALA A 77 -24.14 -6.57 2.38
N LEU A 78 -23.88 -5.27 2.31
CA LEU A 78 -22.54 -4.72 2.17
C LEU A 78 -21.70 -4.95 3.43
N PHE A 79 -22.28 -4.81 4.63
CA PHE A 79 -21.62 -5.15 5.88
C PHE A 79 -21.22 -6.63 5.88
N ASP A 80 -22.18 -7.52 5.64
CA ASP A 80 -21.97 -8.98 5.63
C ASP A 80 -20.87 -9.41 4.65
N LYS A 81 -20.89 -8.87 3.42
CA LYS A 81 -19.89 -9.14 2.38
C LYS A 81 -18.50 -8.69 2.81
N ASN A 82 -18.39 -7.48 3.34
CA ASN A 82 -17.10 -6.90 3.74
C ASN A 82 -16.52 -7.61 4.95
N LEU A 83 -17.32 -7.91 5.98
CA LEU A 83 -16.86 -8.64 7.16
C LEU A 83 -16.34 -10.03 6.77
N LYS A 84 -17.06 -10.75 5.90
CA LYS A 84 -16.58 -12.03 5.34
C LYS A 84 -15.26 -11.88 4.57
N SER A 85 -15.13 -10.84 3.76
CA SER A 85 -13.88 -10.54 3.06
C SER A 85 -12.73 -10.24 4.04
N LEU A 86 -12.97 -9.53 5.15
CA LEU A 86 -11.95 -9.26 6.16
C LEU A 86 -11.52 -10.53 6.90
N ILE A 87 -12.46 -11.43 7.22
CA ILE A 87 -12.18 -12.68 7.94
C ILE A 87 -11.46 -13.71 7.05
N LYS A 88 -11.91 -13.88 5.80
CA LYS A 88 -11.41 -14.93 4.89
C LYS A 88 -10.30 -14.44 3.97
N GLY A 89 -10.23 -13.15 3.70
CA GLY A 89 -9.49 -12.59 2.57
C GLY A 89 -10.31 -12.60 1.28
N ASP A 90 -9.99 -11.69 0.36
CA ASP A 90 -10.54 -11.58 -1.00
C ASP A 90 -9.45 -11.02 -1.92
N LYS A 91 -8.70 -11.94 -2.57
CA LYS A 91 -7.59 -11.59 -3.47
C LYS A 91 -8.01 -10.67 -4.61
N LYS A 92 -9.24 -10.80 -5.12
CA LYS A 92 -9.73 -9.97 -6.23
C LYS A 92 -9.86 -8.50 -5.83
N LYS A 93 -10.11 -8.22 -4.54
CA LYS A 93 -10.19 -6.88 -3.97
C LYS A 93 -8.90 -6.41 -3.30
N GLY A 94 -7.82 -7.20 -3.36
CA GLY A 94 -6.57 -6.92 -2.63
C GLY A 94 -6.71 -7.06 -1.11
N ILE A 95 -7.71 -7.81 -0.62
CA ILE A 95 -7.92 -8.04 0.81
C ILE A 95 -7.23 -9.35 1.17
N PHE A 96 -6.30 -9.30 2.10
CA PHE A 96 -5.62 -10.48 2.61
C PHE A 96 -6.32 -10.98 3.87
N SER A 97 -6.12 -12.27 4.18
CA SER A 97 -6.57 -12.82 5.46
C SER A 97 -5.94 -12.06 6.63
N PRO A 98 -6.55 -12.10 7.83
CA PRO A 98 -6.04 -11.41 9.02
C PRO A 98 -4.55 -11.71 9.24
N PRO A 99 -3.69 -10.68 9.37
CA PRO A 99 -2.25 -10.87 9.41
C PRO A 99 -1.73 -11.38 10.76
N THR A 100 -2.55 -11.29 11.81
CA THR A 100 -2.23 -11.81 13.15
C THR A 100 -3.43 -12.57 13.73
N GLN A 101 -3.15 -13.44 14.71
CA GLN A 101 -4.19 -14.21 15.38
C GLN A 101 -5.14 -13.31 16.17
N GLU A 102 -4.64 -12.25 16.79
CA GLU A 102 -5.44 -11.30 17.57
C GLU A 102 -6.45 -10.55 16.67
N ILE A 103 -6.04 -10.14 15.46
CA ILE A 103 -6.95 -9.48 14.50
C ILE A 103 -8.04 -10.47 14.06
N LYS A 104 -7.67 -11.74 13.84
CA LYS A 104 -8.62 -12.79 13.47
C LYS A 104 -9.67 -13.00 14.56
N GLU A 105 -9.24 -13.14 15.81
CA GLU A 105 -10.13 -13.32 16.96
C GLU A 105 -11.05 -12.11 17.15
N GLN A 106 -10.53 -10.90 17.00
CA GLN A 106 -11.34 -9.69 17.09
C GLN A 106 -12.41 -9.65 15.98
N LEU A 107 -12.08 -10.02 14.75
CA LEU A 107 -13.06 -10.09 13.66
C LEU A 107 -14.10 -11.19 13.88
N GLN A 108 -13.74 -12.32 14.46
CA GLN A 108 -14.69 -13.38 14.84
C GLN A 108 -15.65 -12.90 15.92
N LYS A 109 -15.16 -12.18 16.93
CA LYS A 109 -16.00 -11.52 17.93
C LYS A 109 -16.97 -10.53 17.28
N VAL A 110 -16.49 -9.73 16.33
CA VAL A 110 -17.37 -8.81 15.55
C VAL A 110 -18.40 -9.60 14.73
N GLU A 111 -18.05 -10.75 14.17
CA GLU A 111 -18.99 -11.63 13.47
C GLU A 111 -20.10 -12.15 14.38
N GLU A 112 -19.77 -12.58 15.61
CA GLU A 112 -20.77 -13.00 16.60
C GLU A 112 -21.72 -11.86 16.99
N LEU A 113 -21.18 -10.67 17.27
CA LEU A 113 -21.97 -9.47 17.54
C LEU A 113 -22.86 -9.11 16.35
N TRP A 114 -22.30 -9.19 15.13
CA TRP A 114 -23.03 -8.92 13.90
C TRP A 114 -24.20 -9.88 13.68
N ILE A 115 -24.01 -11.19 13.92
CA ILE A 115 -25.08 -12.18 13.78
C ILE A 115 -26.25 -11.85 14.72
N GLN A 116 -25.97 -11.48 15.96
CA GLN A 116 -26.99 -11.08 16.93
C GLN A 116 -27.71 -9.81 16.49
N PHE A 117 -26.96 -8.78 16.07
CA PHE A 117 -27.51 -7.52 15.58
C PHE A 117 -28.39 -7.72 14.34
N LYS A 118 -27.89 -8.45 13.34
CA LYS A 118 -28.59 -8.78 12.09
C LYS A 118 -29.89 -9.55 12.35
N LYS A 119 -29.91 -10.47 13.33
CA LYS A 119 -31.12 -11.18 13.74
C LYS A 119 -32.19 -10.21 14.25
N ARG A 120 -31.81 -9.21 15.05
CA ARG A 120 -32.73 -8.20 15.58
C ARG A 120 -33.24 -7.26 14.49
N VAL A 121 -32.37 -6.83 13.57
CA VAL A 121 -32.77 -6.04 12.40
C VAL A 121 -33.72 -6.82 11.49
N LYS A 122 -33.51 -8.13 11.29
CA LYS A 122 -34.46 -8.98 10.53
C LYS A 122 -35.84 -9.01 11.19
N LYS A 123 -35.89 -9.21 12.51
CA LYS A 123 -37.15 -9.20 13.26
C LYS A 123 -37.85 -7.83 13.20
N PHE A 124 -37.09 -6.73 13.26
CA PHE A 124 -37.62 -5.38 13.03
C PHE A 124 -38.34 -5.27 11.67
N LYS A 125 -37.71 -5.74 10.59
CA LYS A 125 -38.31 -5.71 9.23
C LYS A 125 -39.64 -6.48 9.16
N GLU A 126 -39.70 -7.64 9.81
CA GLU A 126 -40.93 -8.45 9.84
C GLU A 126 -42.05 -7.74 10.62
N LEU A 127 -41.73 -7.15 11.77
CA LEU A 127 -42.69 -6.44 12.60
C LEU A 127 -43.21 -5.17 11.95
N ILE A 128 -42.35 -4.33 11.38
CA ILE A 128 -42.77 -3.05 10.80
C ILE A 128 -43.75 -3.26 9.64
N LEU A 129 -43.49 -4.26 8.79
CA LEU A 129 -44.41 -4.63 7.70
C LEU A 129 -45.74 -5.18 8.23
N LYS A 130 -45.69 -6.05 9.25
CA LYS A 130 -46.91 -6.61 9.86
C LYS A 130 -47.77 -5.53 10.52
N ILE A 131 -47.13 -4.57 11.19
CA ILE A 131 -47.79 -3.42 11.83
C ILE A 131 -48.42 -2.53 10.77
N GLU A 132 -47.72 -2.22 9.68
CA GLU A 132 -48.24 -1.37 8.60
C GLU A 132 -49.49 -2.00 7.96
N VAL A 133 -49.43 -3.30 7.64
CA VAL A 133 -50.59 -4.05 7.14
C VAL A 133 -51.75 -4.03 8.12
N LYS A 134 -51.51 -4.14 9.43
CA LYS A 134 -52.59 -4.06 10.42
C LYS A 134 -53.14 -2.65 10.56
N LYS A 135 -52.27 -1.64 10.58
CA LYS A 135 -52.65 -0.22 10.71
C LYS A 135 -53.62 0.20 9.61
N SER A 136 -53.42 -0.27 8.37
CA SER A 136 -54.28 0.06 7.23
C SER A 136 -55.74 -0.39 7.38
N PHE A 137 -56.02 -1.47 8.13
CA PHE A 137 -57.40 -1.92 8.38
C PHE A 137 -58.06 -1.29 9.60
N VAL A 138 -57.31 -0.56 10.45
CA VAL A 138 -57.84 0.03 11.69
C VAL A 138 -58.98 0.98 11.39
N ILE A 139 -58.81 1.90 10.44
CA ILE A 139 -59.82 2.91 10.07
C ILE A 139 -61.09 2.23 9.54
N THR A 140 -60.96 1.32 8.57
CA THR A 140 -62.11 0.61 7.99
C THR A 140 -62.88 -0.20 9.03
N LYS A 141 -62.20 -0.90 9.93
CA LYS A 141 -62.86 -1.64 11.02
C LYS A 141 -63.52 -0.71 12.05
N ASN A 142 -62.92 0.46 12.30
CA ASN A 142 -63.52 1.47 13.17
C ASN A 142 -64.82 2.05 12.58
N GLU A 143 -64.84 2.31 11.27
CA GLU A 143 -66.06 2.75 10.58
C GLU A 143 -67.17 1.70 10.64
N GLN A 144 -66.83 0.42 10.55
CA GLN A 144 -67.78 -0.68 10.74
C GLN A 144 -68.33 -0.68 12.17
N LEU A 145 -67.48 -0.55 13.20
CA LEU A 145 -67.91 -0.43 14.60
C LEU A 145 -68.84 0.78 14.81
N LEU A 146 -68.50 1.92 14.22
CA LEU A 146 -69.30 3.15 14.29
C LEU A 146 -70.69 2.94 13.68
N LYS A 147 -70.78 2.33 12.49
CA LYS A 147 -72.05 2.04 11.82
C LYS A 147 -72.93 1.08 12.63
N ILE A 148 -72.35 0.03 13.22
CA ILE A 148 -73.09 -0.90 14.07
C ILE A 148 -73.58 -0.18 15.34
N SER A 149 -72.72 0.64 15.96
CA SER A 149 -73.09 1.43 17.14
C SER A 149 -74.18 2.47 16.84
N ASP A 150 -74.17 3.08 15.66
CA ASP A 150 -75.22 3.98 15.16
C ASP A 150 -76.57 3.27 14.98
N ARG A 151 -76.55 2.06 14.42
CA ARG A 151 -77.75 1.20 14.33
C ARG A 151 -78.32 0.88 15.70
N VAL A 152 -77.49 0.60 16.71
CA VAL A 152 -77.96 0.37 18.09
C VAL A 152 -78.71 1.59 18.61
N VAL A 153 -78.16 2.81 18.47
CA VAL A 153 -78.82 4.04 18.92
C VAL A 153 -80.15 4.26 18.21
N LYS A 154 -80.18 4.15 16.88
CA LYS A 154 -81.39 4.33 16.08
C LYS A 154 -82.49 3.34 16.47
N GLU A 155 -82.13 2.08 16.67
CA GLU A 155 -83.08 1.06 17.09
C GLU A 155 -83.59 1.30 18.52
N MET A 156 -82.73 1.73 19.45
CA MET A 156 -83.16 2.10 20.80
C MET A 156 -84.16 3.27 20.81
N VAL A 157 -83.94 4.28 19.96
CA VAL A 157 -84.89 5.39 19.78
C VAL A 157 -86.21 4.88 19.18
N ASN A 158 -86.17 4.07 18.12
CA ASN A 158 -87.36 3.53 17.48
C ASN A 158 -88.23 2.68 18.43
N LEU A 159 -87.59 1.95 19.35
CA LEU A 159 -88.27 1.10 20.33
C LEU A 159 -88.69 1.84 21.60
N ASN A 160 -88.48 3.16 21.69
CA ASN A 160 -88.72 3.97 22.89
C ASN A 160 -88.07 3.37 24.15
N ILE A 161 -86.81 2.91 24.02
CA ILE A 161 -86.02 2.48 25.17
C ILE A 161 -85.76 3.68 26.10
N ASP A 162 -85.59 3.43 27.40
CA ASP A 162 -85.27 4.45 28.42
C ASP A 162 -84.18 5.43 27.90
N PRO A 163 -84.43 6.75 27.98
CA PRO A 163 -83.51 7.77 27.49
C PRO A 163 -82.06 7.64 28.01
N ASN A 164 -81.86 7.09 29.21
CA ASN A 164 -80.52 6.84 29.75
C ASN A 164 -79.76 5.81 28.93
N PHE A 165 -80.41 4.72 28.48
CA PHE A 165 -79.75 3.74 27.61
C PHE A 165 -79.46 4.31 26.23
N VAL A 166 -80.34 5.18 25.72
CA VAL A 166 -80.11 5.90 24.44
C VAL A 166 -78.90 6.81 24.55
N ASP A 167 -78.75 7.59 25.63
CA ASP A 167 -77.57 8.45 25.85
C ASP A 167 -76.29 7.61 25.99
N ILE A 168 -76.34 6.51 26.75
CA ILE A 168 -75.22 5.59 26.92
C ILE A 168 -74.79 4.98 25.57
N ALA A 169 -75.73 4.55 24.72
CA ALA A 169 -75.43 4.07 23.37
C ALA A 169 -74.90 5.19 22.46
N GLY A 170 -75.41 6.41 22.61
CA GLY A 170 -74.88 7.61 21.97
C GLY A 170 -73.40 7.82 22.29
N ARG A 171 -73.03 7.75 23.58
CA ARG A 171 -71.64 7.82 24.06
C ARG A 171 -70.79 6.68 23.52
N GLN A 172 -71.32 5.47 23.41
CA GLN A 172 -70.58 4.33 22.85
C GLN A 172 -70.02 4.62 21.45
N ARG A 173 -70.80 5.28 20.58
CA ARG A 173 -70.32 5.73 19.25
C ARG A 173 -69.12 6.67 19.38
N MET A 174 -69.20 7.65 20.29
CA MET A 174 -68.11 8.59 20.54
C MET A 174 -66.85 7.87 21.08
N LEU A 175 -67.03 6.89 21.96
CA LEU A 175 -65.94 6.08 22.51
C LEU A 175 -65.20 5.29 21.42
N SER A 176 -65.89 4.76 20.41
CA SER A 176 -65.23 4.10 19.28
C SER A 176 -64.23 5.02 18.57
N GLN A 177 -64.63 6.27 18.33
CA GLN A 177 -63.80 7.27 17.64
C GLN A 177 -62.67 7.76 18.53
N ARG A 178 -62.97 8.05 19.80
CA ARG A 178 -61.97 8.46 20.81
C ARG A 178 -60.89 7.41 20.98
N MET A 179 -61.26 6.12 21.03
CA MET A 179 -60.32 5.01 21.18
C MET A 179 -59.33 4.99 20.01
N ILE A 180 -59.83 5.08 18.77
CA ILE A 180 -58.96 5.04 17.59
C ILE A 180 -58.10 6.29 17.46
N TYR A 181 -58.61 7.46 17.85
CA TYR A 181 -57.81 8.67 17.93
C TYR A 181 -56.57 8.47 18.82
N PHE A 182 -56.75 7.98 20.06
CA PHE A 182 -55.63 7.74 20.97
C PHE A 182 -54.73 6.59 20.52
N LEU A 183 -55.27 5.55 19.89
CA LEU A 183 -54.45 4.49 19.30
C LEU A 183 -53.52 5.05 18.22
N LEU A 184 -54.04 5.85 17.28
CA LEU A 184 -53.24 6.40 16.19
C LEU A 184 -52.15 7.35 16.70
N LEU A 185 -52.45 8.13 17.75
CA LEU A 185 -51.44 8.93 18.44
C LEU A 185 -50.34 8.02 19.03
N TYR A 186 -50.70 6.98 19.78
CA TYR A 186 -49.73 6.04 20.36
C TYR A 186 -48.89 5.30 19.31
N LEU A 187 -49.48 4.93 18.17
CA LEU A 187 -48.76 4.24 17.09
C LEU A 187 -47.73 5.15 16.41
N ASN A 188 -48.01 6.44 16.30
CA ASN A 188 -47.10 7.41 15.73
C ASN A 188 -46.05 7.88 16.75
N ASP A 189 -46.47 8.12 17.98
CA ASP A 189 -45.64 8.58 19.08
C ASP A 189 -46.02 7.84 20.38
N PRO A 190 -45.24 6.83 20.80
CA PRO A 190 -45.63 5.90 21.86
C PRO A 190 -45.46 6.48 23.27
N GLU A 191 -46.14 7.60 23.56
CA GLU A 191 -46.19 8.18 24.89
C GLU A 191 -47.13 7.40 25.83
N PRO A 192 -46.77 7.24 27.12
CA PRO A 192 -47.61 6.54 28.10
C PRO A 192 -49.02 7.13 28.24
N LYS A 193 -49.20 8.44 28.02
CA LYS A 193 -50.50 9.11 28.14
C LYS A 193 -51.49 8.61 27.08
N TYR A 194 -51.07 8.44 25.83
CA TYR A 194 -51.93 7.97 24.75
C TYR A 194 -52.32 6.51 24.95
N TYR A 195 -51.37 5.70 25.43
CA TYR A 195 -51.62 4.30 25.79
C TYR A 195 -52.70 4.20 26.88
N LYS A 196 -52.57 4.99 27.95
CA LYS A 196 -53.53 5.05 29.06
C LYS A 196 -54.92 5.42 28.56
N GLU A 197 -55.04 6.54 27.84
CA GLU A 197 -56.31 7.04 27.30
C GLU A 197 -56.99 6.03 26.35
N PHE A 198 -56.21 5.34 25.51
CA PHE A 198 -56.70 4.27 24.66
C PHE A 198 -57.33 3.14 25.51
N TYR A 199 -56.62 2.63 26.51
CA TYR A 199 -57.11 1.50 27.32
C TYR A 199 -58.31 1.87 28.17
N GLU A 200 -58.33 3.06 28.77
CA GLU A 200 -59.48 3.56 29.51
C GLU A 200 -60.72 3.67 28.61
N THR A 201 -60.56 4.21 27.40
CA THR A 201 -61.65 4.32 26.43
C THR A 201 -62.11 2.93 25.94
N LEU A 202 -61.19 2.00 25.69
CA LEU A 202 -61.48 0.63 25.30
C LEU A 202 -62.30 -0.10 26.38
N ASN A 203 -61.89 0.01 27.65
CA ASN A 203 -62.59 -0.60 28.77
C ASN A 203 -63.96 0.05 29.02
N LEU A 204 -64.08 1.36 28.83
CA LEU A 204 -65.34 2.07 28.95
C LEU A 204 -66.33 1.66 27.83
N TYR A 205 -65.84 1.46 26.60
CA TYR A 205 -66.66 0.92 25.50
C TYR A 205 -67.15 -0.50 25.84
N ASP A 206 -66.26 -1.38 26.30
CA ASP A 206 -66.56 -2.76 26.65
C ASP A 206 -67.60 -2.88 27.78
N SER A 207 -67.39 -2.13 28.87
CA SER A 207 -68.32 -2.10 30.00
C SER A 207 -69.68 -1.51 29.62
N THR A 208 -69.71 -0.52 28.72
CA THR A 208 -70.95 0.04 28.18
C THR A 208 -71.73 -0.98 27.38
N LEU A 209 -71.07 -1.75 26.51
CA LEU A 209 -71.71 -2.78 25.69
C LEU A 209 -72.35 -3.87 26.55
N LYS A 210 -71.71 -4.25 27.66
CA LYS A 210 -72.23 -5.24 28.63
C LYS A 210 -73.51 -4.78 29.32
N LYS A 211 -73.72 -3.46 29.52
CA LYS A 211 -74.95 -2.93 30.13
C LYS A 211 -76.19 -3.17 29.27
N PHE A 212 -76.03 -3.33 27.96
CA PHE A 212 -77.17 -3.55 27.06
C PHE A 212 -77.72 -4.99 27.09
N ILE A 213 -77.01 -5.92 27.75
CA ILE A 213 -77.43 -7.34 27.86
C ILE A 213 -78.77 -7.48 28.58
N THR A 214 -79.15 -6.53 29.44
CA THR A 214 -80.41 -6.55 30.20
C THR A 214 -81.64 -6.17 29.37
N ILE A 215 -81.48 -5.79 28.10
CA ILE A 215 -82.60 -5.32 27.26
C ILE A 215 -83.25 -6.50 26.52
N GLU A 216 -84.48 -6.85 26.88
CA GLU A 216 -85.19 -8.04 26.38
C GLU A 216 -86.01 -7.83 25.10
N LYS A 217 -85.67 -6.84 24.27
CA LYS A 217 -86.38 -6.59 22.98
C LYS A 217 -85.72 -7.38 21.84
N ASN A 218 -86.49 -8.26 21.19
CA ASN A 218 -85.97 -9.22 20.20
C ASN A 218 -85.24 -8.58 19.00
N SER A 219 -85.73 -7.46 18.44
CA SER A 219 -85.07 -6.79 17.31
C SER A 219 -83.71 -6.20 17.71
N LEU A 220 -83.65 -5.50 18.84
CA LEU A 220 -82.43 -4.92 19.40
C LEU A 220 -81.41 -5.99 19.84
N LYS A 221 -81.88 -7.13 20.36
CA LYS A 221 -81.03 -8.24 20.81
C LYS A 221 -80.12 -8.77 19.69
N ASN A 222 -80.58 -8.79 18.44
CA ASN A 222 -79.78 -9.22 17.31
C ASN A 222 -78.67 -8.22 16.96
N ILE A 223 -78.97 -6.92 16.95
CA ILE A 223 -77.99 -5.86 16.69
C ILE A 223 -76.95 -5.81 17.82
N LEU A 224 -77.36 -6.00 19.08
CA LEU A 224 -76.46 -6.07 20.22
C LEU A 224 -75.52 -7.29 20.15
N LYS A 225 -76.03 -8.46 19.71
CA LYS A 225 -75.19 -9.64 19.46
C LYS A 225 -74.18 -9.39 18.34
N GLU A 226 -74.59 -8.76 17.24
CA GLU A 226 -73.71 -8.36 16.14
C GLU A 226 -72.61 -7.41 16.63
N ASN A 227 -72.98 -6.36 17.37
CA ASN A 227 -72.04 -5.40 17.96
C ASN A 227 -71.06 -6.08 18.90
N ASN A 228 -71.54 -6.91 19.82
CA ASN A 228 -70.68 -7.62 20.77
C ASN A 228 -69.70 -8.57 20.09
N LYS A 229 -70.16 -9.34 19.10
CA LYS A 229 -69.26 -10.22 18.33
C LYS A 229 -68.18 -9.41 17.60
N PHE A 230 -68.58 -8.37 16.88
CA PHE A 230 -67.65 -7.51 16.17
C PHE A 230 -66.65 -6.83 17.13
N TRP A 231 -67.13 -6.36 18.28
CA TRP A 231 -66.31 -5.73 19.31
C TRP A 231 -65.28 -6.70 19.90
N GLN A 232 -65.65 -7.95 20.17
CA GLN A 232 -64.70 -8.95 20.66
C GLN A 232 -63.57 -9.18 19.66
N ASP A 233 -63.91 -9.39 18.38
CA ASP A 233 -62.92 -9.59 17.32
C ASP A 233 -62.03 -8.35 17.14
N TYR A 234 -62.63 -7.16 17.14
CA TYR A 234 -61.90 -5.91 16.93
C TYR A 234 -61.04 -5.51 18.13
N SER A 235 -61.53 -5.65 19.35
CA SER A 235 -60.75 -5.36 20.57
C SER A 235 -59.54 -6.28 20.71
N ALA A 236 -59.69 -7.57 20.37
CA ALA A 236 -58.55 -8.50 20.29
C ALA A 236 -57.54 -8.08 19.21
N TYR A 237 -58.04 -7.65 18.04
CA TYR A 237 -57.21 -7.13 16.97
C TYR A 237 -56.40 -5.89 17.37
N LEU A 238 -57.00 -4.93 18.09
CA LEU A 238 -56.33 -3.72 18.56
C LEU A 238 -55.28 -4.03 19.63
N LYS A 239 -55.58 -4.95 20.55
CA LYS A 239 -54.62 -5.41 21.57
C LYS A 239 -53.40 -6.08 20.93
N ASP A 240 -53.59 -6.95 19.94
CA ASP A 240 -52.48 -7.55 19.20
C ASP A 240 -51.63 -6.50 18.47
N LEU A 241 -52.25 -5.49 17.85
CA LEU A 241 -51.51 -4.39 17.21
C LEU A 241 -50.64 -3.62 18.21
N ILE A 242 -51.14 -3.37 19.42
CA ILE A 242 -50.39 -2.71 20.49
C ILE A 242 -49.21 -3.55 20.97
N GLU A 243 -49.39 -4.86 21.14
CA GLU A 243 -48.30 -5.75 21.55
C GLU A 243 -47.20 -5.82 20.49
N LEU A 244 -47.57 -5.85 19.20
CA LEU A 244 -46.61 -5.74 18.10
C LEU A 244 -45.85 -4.40 18.15
N GLN A 245 -46.54 -3.28 18.41
CA GLN A 245 -45.90 -1.97 18.54
C GLN A 245 -44.92 -1.91 19.72
N LYS A 246 -45.27 -2.51 20.86
CA LYS A 246 -44.36 -2.62 22.02
C LYS A 246 -43.12 -3.45 21.69
N GLU A 247 -43.30 -4.59 21.03
CA GLU A 247 -42.19 -5.44 20.59
C GLU A 247 -41.26 -4.68 19.62
N LEU A 248 -41.84 -3.98 18.65
CA LEU A 248 -41.09 -3.13 17.71
C LEU A 248 -40.25 -2.08 18.45
N ASN A 249 -40.85 -1.35 19.39
CA ASN A 249 -40.15 -0.33 20.18
C ASN A 249 -39.00 -0.92 21.00
N SER A 250 -39.19 -2.08 21.61
CA SER A 250 -38.14 -2.80 22.34
C SER A 250 -36.98 -3.19 21.43
N ILE A 251 -37.26 -3.68 20.22
CA ILE A 251 -36.23 -4.03 19.25
C ILE A 251 -35.47 -2.80 18.73
N VAL A 252 -36.16 -1.69 18.46
CA VAL A 252 -35.50 -0.45 18.04
C VAL A 252 -34.56 0.06 19.14
N ASN A 253 -34.99 0.02 20.40
CA ASN A 253 -34.13 0.39 21.53
C ASN A 253 -32.92 -0.56 21.67
N TYR A 254 -33.13 -1.87 21.49
CA TYR A 254 -32.02 -2.83 21.46
C TYR A 254 -31.02 -2.50 20.35
N ILE A 255 -31.51 -2.24 19.13
CA ILE A 255 -30.66 -1.90 17.97
C ILE A 255 -29.84 -0.65 18.28
N TYR A 256 -30.46 0.38 18.85
CA TYR A 256 -29.77 1.61 19.26
C TYR A 256 -28.64 1.37 20.25
N GLN A 257 -28.90 0.63 21.34
CA GLN A 257 -27.90 0.36 22.37
C GLN A 257 -26.81 -0.56 21.85
N PHE A 258 -27.18 -1.64 21.16
CA PHE A 258 -26.25 -2.65 20.66
C PHE A 258 -25.39 -2.16 19.48
N ASN A 259 -25.87 -1.16 18.73
CA ASN A 259 -25.09 -0.49 17.69
C ASN A 259 -23.76 0.05 18.22
N ASN A 260 -23.74 0.61 19.43
CA ASN A 260 -22.51 1.11 20.05
C ASN A 260 -21.53 -0.03 20.39
N VAL A 261 -22.04 -1.19 20.81
CA VAL A 261 -21.21 -2.37 21.08
C VAL A 261 -20.57 -2.88 19.80
N LEU A 262 -21.36 -3.00 18.71
CA LEU A 262 -20.85 -3.43 17.42
C LEU A 262 -19.88 -2.40 16.80
N LEU A 263 -20.18 -1.11 16.93
CA LEU A 263 -19.30 -0.01 16.51
C LEU A 263 -17.94 -0.13 17.21
N ASN A 264 -17.93 -0.24 18.54
CA ASN A 264 -16.72 -0.35 19.34
C ASN A 264 -15.90 -1.60 18.98
N GLY A 265 -16.56 -2.74 18.75
CA GLY A 265 -15.88 -3.96 18.29
C GLY A 265 -15.19 -3.75 16.94
N MET A 266 -15.83 -3.00 16.04
CA MET A 266 -15.27 -2.65 14.75
C MET A 266 -14.16 -1.59 14.83
N ASP A 267 -14.29 -0.60 15.71
CA ASP A 267 -13.25 0.40 16.02
C ASP A 267 -11.97 -0.28 16.51
N GLN A 268 -12.09 -1.26 17.41
CA GLN A 268 -10.96 -2.06 17.87
C GLN A 268 -10.29 -2.79 16.70
N ALA A 269 -11.07 -3.45 15.82
CA ALA A 269 -10.50 -4.12 14.65
C ALA A 269 -9.77 -3.14 13.71
N VAL A 270 -10.35 -1.95 13.45
CA VAL A 270 -9.71 -0.89 12.66
C VAL A 270 -8.39 -0.44 13.29
N SER A 271 -8.39 -0.21 14.61
CA SER A 271 -7.21 0.18 15.36
C SER A 271 -6.11 -0.87 15.27
N MET A 272 -6.45 -2.16 15.42
CA MET A 272 -5.47 -3.24 15.30
C MET A 272 -4.85 -3.34 13.90
N TYR A 273 -5.66 -3.18 12.85
CA TYR A 273 -5.13 -3.11 11.48
C TYR A 273 -4.21 -1.90 11.27
N ALA A 274 -4.61 -0.73 11.79
CA ALA A 274 -3.80 0.49 11.69
C ALA A 274 -2.46 0.34 12.43
N ILE A 275 -2.48 -0.17 13.66
CA ILE A 275 -1.27 -0.43 14.47
C ILE A 275 -0.37 -1.46 13.78
N TYR A 276 -0.94 -2.56 13.26
CA TYR A 276 -0.18 -3.56 12.53
C TYR A 276 0.51 -2.97 11.30
N SER A 277 -0.24 -2.23 10.47
CA SER A 277 0.30 -1.61 9.26
C SER A 277 1.39 -0.58 9.59
N GLN A 278 1.16 0.24 10.62
CA GLN A 278 2.15 1.21 11.10
C GLN A 278 3.43 0.52 11.58
N LYS A 279 3.33 -0.55 12.37
CA LYS A 279 4.49 -1.31 12.85
C LYS A 279 5.32 -1.90 11.70
N GLN A 280 4.66 -2.50 10.70
CA GLN A 280 5.34 -3.05 9.52
C GLN A 280 6.04 -1.95 8.71
N ARG A 281 5.37 -0.80 8.56
CA ARG A 281 5.93 0.36 7.87
C ARG A 281 7.18 0.89 8.58
N THR A 282 7.11 1.11 9.90
CA THR A 282 8.25 1.62 10.69
C THR A 282 9.44 0.65 10.65
N LEU A 283 9.19 -0.67 10.65
CA LEU A 283 10.26 -1.65 10.51
C LEU A 283 10.98 -1.51 9.16
N LEU A 284 10.23 -1.35 8.07
CA LEU A 284 10.81 -1.18 6.73
C LEU A 284 11.53 0.17 6.59
N GLU A 285 10.96 1.25 7.14
CA GLU A 285 11.62 2.57 7.18
C GLU A 285 12.94 2.52 7.97
N ASN A 286 13.02 1.76 9.06
CA ASN A 286 14.26 1.57 9.82
C ASN A 286 15.32 0.79 9.03
N ILE A 287 14.92 -0.24 8.27
CA ILE A 287 15.82 -0.97 7.37
C ILE A 287 16.36 -0.02 6.30
N GLU A 288 15.49 0.78 5.68
CA GLU A 288 15.85 1.76 4.66
C GLU A 288 16.85 2.79 5.20
N ASN A 289 16.59 3.35 6.39
CA ASN A 289 17.51 4.26 7.06
C ASN A 289 18.88 3.63 7.33
N THR A 290 18.91 2.34 7.69
CA THR A 290 20.15 1.60 7.91
C THR A 290 20.91 1.39 6.60
N LEU A 291 20.23 1.02 5.51
CA LEU A 291 20.84 0.88 4.19
C LEU A 291 21.36 2.22 3.66
N ALA A 292 20.63 3.31 3.89
CA ALA A 292 21.05 4.65 3.52
C ALA A 292 22.31 5.09 4.29
N PHE A 293 22.39 4.78 5.59
CA PHE A 293 23.59 5.02 6.39
C PHE A 293 24.80 4.22 5.89
N ILE A 294 24.61 2.94 5.55
CA ILE A 294 25.67 2.11 4.94
C ILE A 294 26.11 2.70 3.60
N ALA A 295 25.16 3.10 2.74
CA ALA A 295 25.48 3.75 1.46
C ALA A 295 26.30 5.02 1.66
N PHE A 296 25.95 5.84 2.66
CA PHE A 296 26.70 7.05 3.01
C PHE A 296 28.14 6.72 3.42
N LEU A 297 28.35 5.70 4.27
CA LEU A 297 29.70 5.26 4.64
C LEU A 297 30.50 4.76 3.44
N ILE A 298 29.88 4.04 2.50
CA ILE A 298 30.52 3.57 1.27
C ILE A 298 30.93 4.77 0.39
N ILE A 299 30.05 5.76 0.23
CA ILE A 299 30.34 6.99 -0.54
C ILE A 299 31.49 7.76 0.11
N PHE A 300 31.47 7.90 1.43
CA PHE A 300 32.54 8.56 2.19
C PHE A 300 33.88 7.83 2.03
N TYR A 301 33.88 6.50 2.17
CA TYR A 301 35.08 5.69 1.95
C TYR A 301 35.59 5.78 0.50
N SER A 302 34.67 5.75 -0.48
CA SER A 302 34.98 5.93 -1.90
C SER A 302 35.70 7.25 -2.15
N TYR A 303 35.25 8.34 -1.53
CA TYR A 303 35.91 9.65 -1.62
C TYR A 303 37.36 9.59 -1.13
N PHE A 304 37.63 8.97 0.03
CA PHE A 304 39.00 8.79 0.51
C PHE A 304 39.85 7.92 -0.41
N LEU A 305 39.29 6.83 -0.94
CA LEU A 305 40.01 5.97 -1.87
C LEU A 305 40.42 6.74 -3.13
N ILE A 306 39.51 7.53 -3.70
CA ILE A 306 39.80 8.36 -4.88
C ILE A 306 40.93 9.35 -4.58
N ARG A 307 40.90 10.03 -3.42
CA ARG A 307 42.00 10.92 -3.01
C ARG A 307 43.33 10.19 -2.84
N ASN A 308 43.30 8.96 -2.32
CA ASN A 308 44.51 8.16 -2.19
C ASN A 308 45.08 7.77 -3.56
N ILE A 309 44.23 7.32 -4.48
CA ILE A 309 44.62 7.01 -5.86
C ILE A 309 45.23 8.24 -6.54
N GLN A 310 44.63 9.42 -6.38
CA GLN A 310 45.17 10.68 -6.90
C GLN A 310 46.59 10.95 -6.37
N LYS A 311 46.83 10.81 -5.06
CA LYS A 311 48.16 10.98 -4.46
C LYS A 311 49.20 9.99 -5.01
N HIS A 312 48.83 8.71 -5.13
CA HIS A 312 49.73 7.70 -5.69
C HIS A 312 50.03 7.96 -7.17
N PHE A 313 49.05 8.46 -7.93
CA PHE A 313 49.21 8.86 -9.32
C PHE A 313 50.11 10.10 -9.46
N GLU A 314 49.92 11.14 -8.64
CA GLU A 314 50.80 12.32 -8.60
C GLU A 314 52.24 11.92 -8.27
N LYS A 315 52.44 11.05 -7.28
CA LYS A 315 53.77 10.53 -6.92
C LYS A 315 54.41 9.74 -8.06
N PHE A 316 53.61 8.99 -8.82
CA PHE A 316 54.08 8.33 -10.03
C PHE A 316 54.53 9.33 -11.10
N LEU A 317 53.73 10.37 -11.35
CA LEU A 317 54.10 11.44 -12.27
C LEU A 317 55.38 12.15 -11.82
N GLU A 318 55.52 12.45 -10.53
CA GLU A 318 56.71 13.09 -9.99
C GLU A 318 57.95 12.19 -10.13
N LYS A 319 57.88 10.94 -9.68
CA LYS A 319 59.00 9.99 -9.81
C LYS A 319 59.36 9.76 -11.27
N SER A 320 58.37 9.80 -12.17
CA SER A 320 58.60 9.71 -13.60
C SER A 320 59.42 10.87 -14.19
N LYS A 321 59.42 12.04 -13.53
CA LYS A 321 60.13 13.24 -13.98
C LYS A 321 61.61 13.26 -13.56
N THR A 322 61.98 12.54 -12.50
CA THR A 322 63.37 12.49 -11.98
C THR A 322 64.33 11.61 -12.79
N PHE A 323 63.86 10.96 -13.87
CA PHE A 323 64.62 9.96 -14.64
C PHE A 323 65.72 10.50 -15.58
N ILE A 324 66.26 11.71 -15.35
CA ILE A 324 67.27 12.34 -16.25
C ILE A 324 68.71 12.15 -15.73
N VAL A 325 68.94 11.41 -14.63
CA VAL A 325 70.30 11.27 -14.07
C VAL A 325 70.70 9.80 -13.99
N PHE A 326 71.83 9.50 -14.66
CA PHE A 326 72.54 8.24 -14.58
C PHE A 326 72.95 7.97 -13.12
N ASP A 327 72.27 7.05 -12.43
CA ASP A 327 72.84 6.43 -11.24
C ASP A 327 72.42 4.97 -11.08
N LYS A 328 73.32 4.24 -10.42
CA LYS A 328 73.54 2.78 -10.44
C LYS A 328 72.33 1.89 -10.16
N GLU A 329 72.45 0.66 -10.72
CA GLU A 329 71.62 -0.53 -10.52
C GLU A 329 70.80 -0.54 -9.23
N HIS A 330 69.49 -0.39 -9.36
CA HIS A 330 68.54 -0.64 -8.28
C HIS A 330 67.80 -1.96 -8.51
N LYS A 331 68.01 -2.91 -7.59
CA LYS A 331 67.33 -4.20 -7.54
C LYS A 331 65.81 -3.99 -7.46
N VAL A 332 65.05 -4.70 -8.29
CA VAL A 332 63.57 -4.64 -8.33
C VAL A 332 63.00 -5.19 -7.01
N CYS A 333 62.69 -4.30 -6.06
CA CYS A 333 61.83 -4.67 -4.93
C CYS A 333 60.37 -4.76 -5.41
N GLU A 334 59.78 -5.96 -5.34
CA GLU A 334 58.40 -6.31 -5.72
C GLU A 334 57.31 -5.74 -4.80
N ASN A 335 57.69 -5.05 -3.72
CA ASN A 335 56.73 -4.46 -2.78
C ASN A 335 56.52 -2.96 -3.09
N GLY A 336 55.53 -2.68 -3.95
CA GLY A 336 55.03 -1.34 -4.26
C GLY A 336 53.64 -1.40 -4.91
N ASP A 337 52.89 -0.29 -4.87
CA ASP A 337 51.61 -0.18 -5.58
C ASP A 337 51.76 -0.24 -7.11
N GLU A 338 50.66 -0.42 -7.85
CA GLU A 338 50.65 -0.57 -9.31
C GLU A 338 51.39 0.56 -10.04
N PHE A 339 51.26 1.79 -9.51
CA PHE A 339 51.93 2.97 -10.02
C PHE A 339 53.44 2.94 -9.74
N THR A 340 53.86 2.51 -8.56
CA THR A 340 55.28 2.34 -8.21
C THR A 340 55.95 1.31 -9.10
N ILE A 341 55.26 0.21 -9.41
CA ILE A 341 55.75 -0.83 -10.33
C ILE A 341 55.85 -0.27 -11.75
N ALA A 342 54.84 0.45 -12.23
CA ALA A 342 54.86 1.09 -13.55
C ALA A 342 55.99 2.12 -13.68
N SER A 343 56.22 2.93 -12.65
CA SER A 343 57.32 3.91 -12.61
C SER A 343 58.68 3.24 -12.76
N LYS A 344 58.95 2.19 -11.99
CA LYS A 344 60.22 1.44 -12.08
C LYS A 344 60.43 0.76 -13.44
N ARG A 345 59.37 0.21 -14.04
CA ARG A 345 59.48 -0.40 -15.39
C ARG A 345 59.80 0.64 -16.45
N LEU A 346 59.19 1.81 -16.37
CA LEU A 346 59.48 2.92 -17.27
C LEU A 346 60.93 3.42 -17.07
N GLU A 347 61.40 3.49 -15.83
CA GLU A 347 62.79 3.80 -15.48
C GLU A 347 63.78 2.83 -16.14
N SER A 348 63.59 1.52 -15.94
CA SER A 348 64.47 0.51 -16.54
C SER A 348 64.46 0.55 -18.06
N PHE A 349 63.32 0.82 -18.67
CA PHE A 349 63.19 0.94 -20.12
C PHE A 349 63.97 2.14 -20.67
N ILE A 350 63.87 3.31 -20.04
CA ILE A 350 64.64 4.51 -20.45
C ILE A 350 66.14 4.25 -20.31
N GLN A 351 66.58 3.66 -19.20
CA GLN A 351 68.00 3.31 -18.98
C GLN A 351 68.53 2.29 -20.00
N GLU A 352 67.71 1.35 -20.47
CA GLU A 352 68.07 0.43 -21.54
C GLU A 352 68.21 1.15 -22.89
N VAL A 353 67.30 2.07 -23.21
CA VAL A 353 67.40 2.91 -24.42
C VAL A 353 68.68 3.75 -24.39
N ASP A 354 69.02 4.36 -23.25
CA ASP A 354 70.26 5.13 -23.09
C ASP A 354 71.50 4.28 -23.31
N ARG A 355 71.54 3.07 -22.75
CA ARG A 355 72.64 2.12 -22.98
C ARG A 355 72.76 1.74 -24.46
N MET A 356 71.63 1.48 -25.13
CA MET A 356 71.63 1.16 -26.57
C MET A 356 72.14 2.33 -27.43
N ILE A 357 71.87 3.58 -27.05
CA ILE A 357 72.42 4.75 -27.76
C ILE A 357 73.95 4.79 -27.61
N ILE A 358 74.49 4.55 -26.41
CA ILE A 358 75.94 4.52 -26.16
C ILE A 358 76.61 3.39 -26.95
N ASP A 359 76.03 2.19 -26.92
CA ASP A 359 76.56 1.04 -27.65
C ASP A 359 76.52 1.27 -29.16
N ALA A 360 75.45 1.88 -29.68
CA ALA A 360 75.35 2.29 -31.07
C ALA A 360 76.46 3.28 -31.43
N GLN A 361 76.69 4.33 -30.64
CA GLN A 361 77.78 5.30 -30.88
C GLN A 361 79.17 4.65 -30.90
N LYS A 362 79.42 3.67 -30.03
CA LYS A 362 80.67 2.91 -30.01
C LYS A 362 80.82 2.07 -31.28
N ALA A 363 79.74 1.45 -31.74
CA ALA A 363 79.73 0.68 -32.97
C ALA A 363 79.92 1.57 -34.22
N ILE A 364 79.33 2.78 -34.27
CA ILE A 364 79.58 3.77 -35.33
C ILE A 364 81.08 4.05 -35.43
N LYS A 365 81.73 4.46 -34.32
CA LYS A 365 83.17 4.78 -34.32
C LYS A 365 84.05 3.61 -34.76
N THR A 366 83.70 2.40 -34.33
CA THR A 366 84.44 1.19 -34.73
C THR A 366 84.25 0.90 -36.22
N SER A 367 83.03 1.08 -36.73
CA SER A 367 82.70 0.89 -38.15
C SER A 367 83.32 1.96 -39.04
N GLU A 368 83.41 3.22 -38.58
CA GLU A 368 84.15 4.31 -39.26
C GLU A 368 85.64 3.96 -39.40
N TYR A 369 86.25 3.45 -38.33
CA TYR A 369 87.63 3.00 -38.36
C TYR A 369 87.84 1.84 -39.35
N LEU A 370 86.97 0.83 -39.33
CA LEU A 370 87.06 -0.32 -40.25
C LEU A 370 86.82 0.09 -41.71
N ALA A 371 85.86 0.97 -41.97
CA ALA A 371 85.60 1.50 -43.31
C ALA A 371 86.82 2.27 -43.84
N LYS A 372 87.45 3.08 -42.98
CA LYS A 372 88.69 3.79 -43.33
C LYS A 372 89.86 2.83 -43.58
N GLU A 373 90.09 1.85 -42.71
CA GLU A 373 91.15 0.86 -42.88
C GLU A 373 90.94 0.04 -44.17
N LEU A 374 89.69 -0.31 -44.50
CA LEU A 374 89.35 -1.00 -45.73
C LEU A 374 89.57 -0.12 -46.98
N SER A 375 89.25 1.18 -46.89
CA SER A 375 89.51 2.15 -47.95
C SER A 375 91.02 2.35 -48.17
N ASP A 376 91.81 2.45 -47.09
CA ASP A 376 93.28 2.52 -47.14
C ASP A 376 93.87 1.24 -47.78
N VAL A 377 93.36 0.06 -47.41
CA VAL A 377 93.75 -1.22 -48.04
C VAL A 377 93.37 -1.24 -49.53
N SER A 378 92.22 -0.67 -49.89
CA SER A 378 91.77 -0.52 -51.28
C SER A 378 92.70 0.34 -52.10
N GLU A 379 93.06 1.53 -51.59
CA GLU A 379 93.98 2.44 -52.27
C GLU A 379 95.38 1.84 -52.45
N ILE A 380 95.89 1.12 -51.43
CA ILE A 380 97.18 0.41 -51.48
C ILE A 380 97.13 -0.70 -52.52
N PHE A 381 96.04 -1.47 -52.59
CA PHE A 381 95.88 -2.56 -53.55
C PHE A 381 95.78 -2.02 -54.98
N GLU A 382 95.03 -0.94 -55.19
CA GLU A 382 94.91 -0.25 -56.49
C GLU A 382 96.25 0.27 -57.01
N LYS A 383 97.12 0.79 -56.14
CA LYS A 383 98.44 1.33 -56.54
C LYS A 383 99.47 0.25 -56.87
N ASN A 384 99.42 -0.92 -56.23
CA ASN A 384 100.56 -1.86 -56.22
C ASN A 384 100.35 -3.18 -57.00
N VAL A 385 99.14 -3.50 -57.47
CA VAL A 385 98.83 -4.79 -58.11
C VAL A 385 98.48 -4.63 -59.60
N LYS A 386 99.16 -5.40 -60.49
CA LYS A 386 99.02 -5.28 -61.96
C LYS A 386 97.90 -6.12 -62.59
N GLU A 387 97.44 -7.21 -61.97
CA GLU A 387 96.27 -7.99 -62.41
C GLU A 387 95.11 -7.85 -61.42
N LYS A 388 94.13 -7.01 -61.75
CA LYS A 388 93.17 -6.47 -60.76
C LYS A 388 91.79 -7.13 -60.69
N GLY A 389 91.41 -7.93 -61.70
CA GLY A 389 89.99 -8.16 -62.05
C GLY A 389 89.02 -8.64 -60.95
N LYS A 390 89.28 -9.75 -60.25
CA LYS A 390 88.31 -10.31 -59.28
C LYS A 390 88.41 -9.68 -57.89
N ILE A 391 89.62 -9.41 -57.41
CA ILE A 391 89.87 -8.96 -56.03
C ILE A 391 89.40 -7.51 -55.84
N GLU A 392 89.69 -6.62 -56.81
CA GLU A 392 89.22 -5.22 -56.80
C GLU A 392 87.69 -5.13 -56.71
N LYS A 393 86.98 -5.97 -57.47
CA LYS A 393 85.51 -6.06 -57.40
C LYS A 393 84.99 -6.50 -56.03
N TYR A 394 85.68 -7.43 -55.36
CA TYR A 394 85.31 -7.86 -54.01
C TYR A 394 85.65 -6.80 -52.96
N LEU A 395 86.73 -6.06 -53.15
CA LEU A 395 87.18 -5.00 -52.25
C LEU A 395 86.23 -3.80 -52.30
N ASN A 396 85.90 -3.30 -53.50
CA ASN A 396 84.94 -2.21 -53.68
C ASN A 396 83.55 -2.60 -53.16
N ARG A 397 83.11 -3.85 -53.41
CA ARG A 397 81.87 -4.35 -52.82
C ARG A 397 81.93 -4.44 -51.29
N SER A 398 83.09 -4.73 -50.71
CA SER A 398 83.26 -4.78 -49.26
C SER A 398 83.27 -3.38 -48.66
N GLU A 399 83.85 -2.41 -49.35
CA GLU A 399 83.80 -0.98 -49.01
C GLU A 399 82.37 -0.47 -49.08
N ASP A 400 81.63 -0.76 -50.15
CA ASP A 400 80.19 -0.46 -50.27
C ASP A 400 79.39 -1.07 -49.11
N ILE A 401 79.66 -2.33 -48.74
CA ILE A 401 79.00 -2.99 -47.61
C ILE A 401 79.37 -2.32 -46.28
N ALA A 402 80.62 -1.92 -46.08
CA ALA A 402 81.06 -1.23 -44.87
C ALA A 402 80.42 0.15 -44.73
N ILE A 403 80.33 0.91 -45.83
CA ILE A 403 79.65 2.21 -45.88
C ILE A 403 78.15 2.04 -45.62
N GLN A 404 77.50 1.11 -46.32
CA GLN A 404 76.07 0.84 -46.13
C GLN A 404 75.76 0.41 -44.68
N SER A 405 76.64 -0.42 -44.09
CA SER A 405 76.50 -0.84 -42.69
C SER A 405 76.65 0.32 -41.71
N LEU A 406 77.56 1.26 -41.99
CA LEU A 406 77.73 2.48 -41.21
C LEU A 406 76.47 3.37 -41.31
N GLU A 407 75.94 3.59 -42.51
CA GLU A 407 74.72 4.38 -42.75
C GLU A 407 73.50 3.80 -42.04
N ASP A 408 73.31 2.48 -42.11
CA ASP A 408 72.20 1.79 -41.44
C ASP A 408 72.34 1.87 -39.90
N LEU A 409 73.56 1.85 -39.38
CA LEU A 409 73.84 1.97 -37.96
C LEU A 409 73.63 3.41 -37.45
N GLU A 410 74.03 4.42 -38.23
CA GLU A 410 73.69 5.82 -37.97
C GLU A 410 72.18 6.07 -37.96
N LYS A 411 71.46 5.50 -38.94
CA LYS A 411 70.01 5.61 -39.02
C LYS A 411 69.34 4.99 -37.80
N SER A 412 69.83 3.83 -37.36
CA SER A 412 69.36 3.16 -36.14
C SER A 412 69.64 3.98 -34.89
N ALA A 413 70.83 4.59 -34.77
CA ALA A 413 71.17 5.47 -33.66
C ALA A 413 70.26 6.72 -33.62
N LYS A 414 69.97 7.34 -34.79
CA LYS A 414 69.02 8.46 -34.90
C LYS A 414 67.60 8.07 -34.47
N LEU A 415 67.16 6.85 -34.80
CA LEU A 415 65.86 6.33 -34.35
C LEU A 415 65.80 6.13 -32.83
N LEU A 416 66.87 5.60 -32.23
CA LEU A 416 66.99 5.46 -30.77
C LEU A 416 66.98 6.83 -30.06
N GLN A 417 67.68 7.83 -30.63
CA GLN A 417 67.63 9.21 -30.12
C GLN A 417 66.21 9.80 -30.19
N LYS A 418 65.51 9.64 -31.31
CA LYS A 418 64.11 10.07 -31.44
C LYS A 418 63.18 9.36 -30.46
N LEU A 419 63.42 8.08 -30.20
CA LEU A 419 62.67 7.32 -29.19
C LEU A 419 62.90 7.91 -27.80
N HIS A 420 64.15 8.15 -27.41
CA HIS A 420 64.51 8.79 -26.15
C HIS A 420 63.89 10.19 -26.02
N GLU A 421 63.94 11.01 -27.08
CA GLU A 421 63.33 12.35 -27.12
C GLU A 421 61.80 12.27 -26.92
N ASN A 422 61.13 11.33 -27.59
CA ASN A 422 59.68 11.14 -27.43
C ASN A 422 59.32 10.69 -26.01
N LEU A 423 60.06 9.75 -25.43
CA LEU A 423 59.87 9.32 -24.04
C LEU A 423 60.08 10.48 -23.07
N SER A 424 61.11 11.28 -23.29
CA SER A 424 61.39 12.50 -22.52
C SER A 424 60.28 13.55 -22.66
N ASN A 425 59.70 13.70 -23.85
CA ASN A 425 58.63 14.65 -24.11
C ASN A 425 57.30 14.20 -23.47
N ILE A 426 56.98 12.90 -23.51
CA ILE A 426 55.82 12.33 -22.80
C ILE A 426 55.90 12.65 -21.29
N LEU A 427 57.09 12.56 -20.71
CA LEU A 427 57.32 12.94 -19.31
C LEU A 427 57.18 14.45 -19.06
N LYS A 428 57.56 15.29 -20.02
CA LYS A 428 57.46 16.76 -19.93
C LYS A 428 56.04 17.31 -20.13
N GLU A 429 55.23 16.70 -21.00
CA GLU A 429 53.86 17.13 -21.33
C GLU A 429 52.86 16.94 -20.17
N THR A 430 53.16 16.08 -19.19
CA THR A 430 52.35 15.87 -17.96
C THR A 430 52.43 17.04 -16.95
N LYS A 431 52.58 18.28 -17.44
CA LYS A 431 52.84 19.50 -16.64
C LYS A 431 51.73 20.56 -16.78
N LYS A 432 50.68 20.31 -17.55
CA LYS A 432 49.52 21.22 -17.66
C LYS A 432 48.32 20.72 -16.88
#